data_AF-A0A7E4VYT8-F1
#
_entry.id   AF-A0A7E4VYT8-F1
#
_cell.length_a   1.000
_cell.length_b   1.000
_cell.length_c   1.000
_cell.angle_alpha   90.00
_cell.angle_beta   90.00
_cell.angle_gamma   90.00
#
_symmetry.space_group_name_H-M   'P 1'
#
loop_
_entity.id
_entity.type
_entity.pdbx_description
1 polymer ?
#
loop_
_entity_poly.entity_id
_entity_poly.type
_entity_poly.pdbx_seq_one_letter_code
_entity_poly.pdbx_strand_id
1 'polypeptide(L)'
;MASDGLLLPGPSTSTSDPDSTANRPIPSEALEQGLWEVEIVYYTLGHRTHSTQYNGLGNGDTKKQRRGKVYKVVGESEYKCFEAHDGVCYWPGDAVYIETTPGEPFIVGTINMFKPTKRETISCKLTRYYRPEDIPEVTYSLLIQERKEHGSFEETNRHASRELFSSEFPVNYSVSFLSRLSFIPFHLSLALGSNVKNK
;
A
#
# COMPACT_ATOMS: atom_id res chain seq x y z
N MET A 1 17.79 -5.49 58.07
CA MET A 1 16.39 -5.39 57.64
C MET A 1 16.32 -4.35 56.54
N ALA A 2 15.90 -4.77 55.33
CA ALA A 2 15.27 -4.02 54.23
C ALA A 2 15.90 -2.68 53.77
N SER A 3 16.08 -2.35 52.48
CA SER A 3 15.77 -3.03 51.22
C SER A 3 16.28 -2.11 50.10
N ASP A 4 17.24 -2.57 49.29
CA ASP A 4 17.68 -1.93 48.05
C ASP A 4 16.64 -2.20 46.96
N GLY A 5 15.95 -1.14 46.53
CA GLY A 5 15.05 -1.16 45.38
C GLY A 5 15.78 -0.76 44.11
N LEU A 6 16.38 -1.73 43.42
CA LEU A 6 16.91 -1.55 42.06
C LEU A 6 15.74 -1.38 41.08
N LEU A 7 15.57 -0.16 40.56
CA LEU A 7 14.67 0.11 39.44
C LEU A 7 15.31 -0.39 38.14
N LEU A 8 14.72 -1.41 37.53
CA LEU A 8 15.07 -1.87 36.18
C LEU A 8 14.66 -0.81 35.14
N PRO A 9 15.45 -0.56 34.08
CA PRO A 9 14.98 0.24 32.95
C PRO A 9 13.92 -0.56 32.18
N GLY A 10 12.72 0.01 32.04
CA GLY A 10 11.62 -0.55 31.25
C GLY A 10 11.96 -0.61 29.75
N PRO A 11 11.23 -1.46 28.98
CA PRO A 11 11.52 -1.67 27.58
C PRO A 11 11.27 -0.38 26.79
N SER A 12 12.29 0.07 26.07
CA SER A 12 12.21 1.15 25.10
C SER A 12 11.15 0.82 24.04
N THR A 13 10.02 1.51 24.10
CA THR A 13 9.04 1.55 23.02
C THR A 13 9.71 2.16 21.79
N SER A 14 10.00 1.33 20.80
CA SER A 14 10.44 1.76 19.47
C SER A 14 9.29 2.52 18.81
N THR A 15 9.43 3.85 18.79
CA THR A 15 8.73 4.71 17.84
C THR A 15 9.11 4.27 16.44
N SER A 16 8.13 3.76 15.69
CA SER A 16 8.31 3.36 14.29
C SER A 16 8.32 4.62 13.44
N ASP A 17 9.51 4.98 12.95
CA ASP A 17 9.70 6.05 11.98
C ASP A 17 9.00 5.70 10.65
N PRO A 18 8.37 6.68 9.96
CA PRO A 18 7.62 6.44 8.74
C PRO A 18 8.48 6.24 7.47
N ASP A 19 9.81 6.19 7.54
CA ASP A 19 10.68 5.87 6.38
C ASP A 19 11.20 4.42 6.44
N SER A 20 10.26 3.47 6.43
CA SER A 20 10.51 2.03 6.59
C SER A 20 10.74 1.31 5.25
N THR A 21 11.38 1.96 4.28
CA THR A 21 11.82 1.27 3.04
C THR A 21 13.26 0.78 3.11
N ALA A 22 14.15 1.48 3.83
CA ALA A 22 15.57 1.14 3.94
C ALA A 22 15.86 -0.10 4.82
N ASN A 23 14.97 -0.43 5.75
CA ASN A 23 15.13 -1.55 6.68
C ASN A 23 14.34 -2.80 6.29
N ARG A 24 13.83 -2.88 5.06
CA ARG A 24 13.10 -4.06 4.62
C ARG A 24 14.08 -5.20 4.33
N PRO A 25 13.84 -6.41 4.88
CA PRO A 25 14.70 -7.54 4.61
C PRO A 25 14.65 -7.87 3.11
N ILE A 26 15.81 -8.24 2.56
CA ILE A 26 15.90 -8.69 1.17
C ILE A 26 15.25 -10.08 1.12
N PRO A 27 14.20 -10.31 0.31
CA PRO A 27 13.46 -11.57 0.32
C PRO A 27 14.33 -12.81 0.03
N SER A 28 15.36 -12.66 -0.82
CA SER A 28 16.30 -13.75 -1.12
C SER A 28 17.16 -14.14 0.08
N GLU A 29 17.63 -13.17 0.87
CA GLU A 29 18.44 -13.44 2.06
C GLU A 29 17.62 -14.12 3.16
N ALA A 30 16.39 -13.66 3.39
CA ALA A 30 15.48 -14.29 4.35
C ALA A 30 15.11 -15.74 3.97
N LEU A 31 15.05 -16.03 2.66
CA LEU A 31 14.84 -17.38 2.13
C LEU A 31 16.09 -18.26 2.32
N GLU A 32 17.29 -17.74 2.07
CA GLU A 32 18.56 -18.45 2.28
C GLU A 32 18.80 -18.79 3.76
N GLN A 33 18.36 -17.92 4.67
CA GLN A 33 18.39 -18.15 6.11
C GLN A 33 17.30 -19.14 6.60
N GLY A 34 16.41 -19.59 5.71
CA GLY A 34 15.31 -20.49 6.05
C GLY A 34 14.23 -19.87 6.94
N LEU A 35 14.21 -18.54 7.06
CA LEU A 35 13.22 -17.81 7.85
C LEU A 35 11.89 -17.69 7.11
N TRP A 36 11.98 -17.54 5.78
CA TRP A 36 10.83 -17.34 4.92
C TRP A 36 10.67 -18.50 3.95
N GLU A 37 9.43 -18.71 3.50
CA GLU A 37 9.09 -19.58 2.39
C GLU A 37 8.52 -18.77 1.23
N VAL A 38 8.69 -19.30 0.03
CA VAL A 38 8.23 -18.67 -1.22
C VAL A 38 7.18 -19.54 -1.89
N GLU A 39 6.07 -18.92 -2.27
CA GLU A 39 5.00 -19.56 -3.03
C GLU A 39 4.88 -18.88 -4.40
N ILE A 40 4.75 -19.70 -5.45
CA ILE A 40 4.59 -19.23 -6.81
C ILE A 40 3.11 -18.98 -7.07
N VAL A 41 2.77 -17.74 -7.42
CA VAL A 41 1.40 -17.34 -7.72
C VAL A 41 1.24 -16.97 -9.19
N TYR A 42 0.11 -17.37 -9.76
CA TYR A 42 -0.25 -17.04 -11.14
C TYR A 42 -1.33 -15.95 -11.13
N TYR A 43 -1.11 -14.88 -11.89
CA TYR A 43 -2.09 -13.81 -12.04
C TYR A 43 -2.16 -13.30 -13.49
N THR A 44 -3.36 -12.92 -13.93
CA THR A 44 -3.58 -12.43 -15.29
C THR A 44 -3.53 -10.91 -15.29
N LEU A 45 -2.67 -10.32 -16.12
CA LEU A 45 -2.66 -8.87 -16.28
C LEU A 45 -3.99 -8.41 -16.90
N GLY A 46 -4.63 -7.42 -16.26
CA GLY A 46 -5.72 -6.67 -16.88
C GLY A 46 -5.24 -5.92 -18.13
N HIS A 47 -6.16 -5.34 -18.90
CA HIS A 47 -5.84 -4.56 -20.10
C HIS A 47 -4.89 -3.38 -19.79
N ARG A 48 -3.58 -3.63 -19.77
CA ARG A 48 -2.54 -2.60 -19.86
C ARG A 48 -2.48 -2.12 -21.31
N THR A 49 -3.34 -1.19 -21.69
CA THR A 49 -3.30 -0.60 -23.04
C THR A 49 -2.30 0.56 -23.08
N HIS A 50 -1.02 0.25 -22.96
CA HIS A 50 0.04 1.15 -23.47
C HIS A 50 1.33 0.44 -23.89
N SER A 51 1.38 -0.91 -23.89
CA SER A 51 2.44 -1.64 -24.61
C SER A 51 1.92 -2.07 -25.99
N THR A 52 2.22 -1.24 -26.98
CA THR A 52 2.44 -1.60 -28.37
C THR A 52 1.36 -2.46 -29.04
N GLN A 53 0.48 -1.79 -29.80
CA GLN A 53 -0.22 -2.42 -30.93
C GLN A 53 0.82 -2.97 -31.92
N TYR A 54 1.11 -4.26 -31.84
CA TYR A 54 1.52 -5.03 -33.01
C TYR A 54 0.55 -6.20 -33.19
N ASN A 55 0.01 -6.26 -34.41
CA ASN A 55 -0.88 -7.29 -34.94
C ASN A 55 -0.43 -8.70 -34.53
N GLY A 56 -1.37 -9.45 -33.96
CA GLY A 56 -1.19 -10.86 -33.67
C GLY A 56 -2.54 -11.58 -33.67
N LEU A 57 -3.11 -11.76 -34.87
CA LEU A 57 -4.10 -12.79 -35.15
C LEU A 57 -3.46 -14.16 -34.81
N GLY A 58 -3.77 -14.75 -33.66
CA GLY A 58 -3.29 -16.10 -33.34
C GLY A 58 -3.44 -16.49 -31.87
N ASN A 59 -4.36 -17.43 -31.64
CA ASN A 59 -4.41 -18.47 -30.59
C ASN A 59 -3.69 -18.23 -29.25
N GLY A 60 -4.47 -18.31 -28.16
CA GLY A 60 -4.01 -18.76 -26.84
C GLY A 60 -4.09 -17.72 -25.74
N ASP A 61 -5.10 -17.85 -24.87
CA ASP A 61 -5.31 -17.09 -23.62
C ASP A 61 -4.15 -17.16 -22.59
N THR A 62 -3.03 -17.78 -22.93
CA THR A 62 -1.85 -17.97 -22.07
C THR A 62 -0.89 -16.78 -22.06
N LYS A 63 -0.94 -15.88 -23.06
CA LYS A 63 0.02 -14.74 -23.15
C LYS A 63 -0.17 -13.66 -22.08
N LYS A 64 -1.30 -13.65 -21.37
CA LYS A 64 -1.60 -12.68 -20.30
C LYS A 64 -1.36 -13.23 -18.90
N GLN A 65 -1.13 -14.53 -18.77
CA GLN A 65 -0.84 -15.17 -17.48
C GLN A 65 0.61 -14.84 -17.10
N ARG A 66 0.76 -14.19 -15.96
CA ARG A 66 2.05 -13.87 -15.36
C ARG A 66 2.26 -14.71 -14.11
N ARG A 67 3.53 -14.87 -13.76
CA ARG A 67 3.98 -15.59 -12.57
C ARG A 67 4.67 -14.59 -11.65
N GLY A 68 4.21 -14.52 -10.41
CA GLY A 68 4.86 -13.77 -9.35
C GLY A 68 5.27 -14.71 -8.21
N LYS A 69 5.85 -14.13 -7.18
CA LYS A 69 6.25 -14.83 -5.96
C LYS A 69 5.63 -14.11 -4.77
N VAL A 70 5.17 -14.87 -3.79
CA VAL A 70 4.75 -14.34 -2.50
C VAL A 70 5.64 -14.92 -1.43
N TYR A 71 6.07 -14.06 -0.51
CA TYR A 71 6.96 -14.43 0.57
C TYR A 71 6.19 -14.37 1.89
N LYS A 72 6.37 -15.38 2.73
CA LYS A 72 5.82 -15.43 4.09
C LYS A 72 6.84 -16.06 5.03
N VAL A 73 6.71 -15.77 6.32
CA VAL A 73 7.53 -16.45 7.34
C VAL A 73 7.10 -17.92 7.40
N VAL A 74 8.07 -18.82 7.56
CA VAL A 74 7.78 -20.26 7.67
C VAL A 74 6.82 -20.49 8.85
N GLY A 75 5.69 -21.13 8.57
CA GLY A 75 4.65 -21.40 9.57
C GLY A 75 3.66 -20.25 9.83
N GLU A 76 3.86 -19.08 9.22
CA GLU A 76 2.86 -18.01 9.20
C GLU A 76 1.95 -18.12 7.96
N SER A 77 0.73 -17.62 8.09
CA SER A 77 -0.21 -17.53 6.95
C SER A 77 -0.25 -16.14 6.31
N GLU A 78 0.45 -15.16 6.89
CA GLU A 78 0.48 -13.79 6.40
C GLU A 78 1.64 -13.56 5.42
N TYR A 79 1.31 -13.06 4.24
CA TYR A 79 2.28 -12.69 3.23
C TYR A 79 2.98 -11.37 3.58
N LYS A 80 4.31 -11.39 3.61
CA LYS A 80 5.17 -10.22 3.89
C LYS A 80 5.34 -9.32 2.68
N CYS A 81 5.51 -9.90 1.49
CA CYS A 81 5.63 -9.13 0.24
C CYS A 81 5.27 -9.97 -0.99
N PHE A 82 5.08 -9.27 -2.11
CA PHE A 82 4.78 -9.83 -3.41
C PHE A 82 5.79 -9.32 -4.44
N GLU A 83 6.46 -10.24 -5.14
CA GLU A 83 7.33 -9.93 -6.28
C GLU A 83 6.58 -10.24 -7.57
N ALA A 84 6.40 -9.20 -8.40
CA ALA A 84 5.77 -9.32 -9.70
C ALA A 84 6.69 -9.96 -10.75
N HIS A 85 6.12 -10.33 -11.89
CA HIS A 85 6.83 -10.96 -13.02
C HIS A 85 7.99 -10.15 -13.61
N ASP A 86 8.01 -8.84 -13.38
CA ASP A 86 9.05 -7.89 -13.80
C ASP A 86 10.13 -7.70 -12.71
N GLY A 87 10.07 -8.45 -11.61
CA GLY A 87 11.01 -8.37 -10.49
C GLY A 87 10.72 -7.24 -9.51
N VAL A 88 9.62 -6.49 -9.68
CA VAL A 88 9.24 -5.44 -8.74
C VAL A 88 8.64 -6.06 -7.48
N CYS A 89 9.25 -5.77 -6.32
CA CYS A 89 8.73 -6.16 -5.01
C CYS A 89 7.80 -5.09 -4.43
N TYR A 90 6.60 -5.50 -4.06
CA TYR A 90 5.57 -4.72 -3.39
C TYR A 90 5.43 -5.17 -1.94
N TRP A 91 5.36 -4.21 -1.04
CA TRP A 91 5.30 -4.42 0.41
C TRP A 91 4.08 -3.73 1.02
N PRO A 92 3.56 -4.24 2.13
CA PRO A 92 2.74 -3.43 3.03
C PRO A 92 3.47 -2.11 3.35
N GLY A 93 2.74 -0.99 3.26
CA GLY A 93 3.26 0.36 3.36
C GLY A 93 3.66 0.99 2.02
N ASP A 94 3.75 0.24 0.92
CA ASP A 94 4.06 0.83 -0.39
C ASP A 94 2.89 1.64 -0.94
N ALA A 95 3.20 2.86 -1.39
CA ALA A 95 2.31 3.66 -2.21
C ALA A 95 2.26 3.11 -3.64
N VAL A 96 1.05 2.90 -4.13
CA VAL A 96 0.77 2.33 -5.46
C VAL A 96 -0.30 3.13 -6.18
N TYR A 97 -0.30 3.04 -7.50
CA TYR A 97 -1.47 3.37 -8.30
C TYR A 97 -2.10 2.10 -8.88
N ILE A 98 -3.42 2.10 -8.94
CA ILE A 98 -4.24 1.02 -9.49
C ILE A 98 -4.93 1.55 -10.74
N GLU A 99 -4.62 0.94 -11.87
CA GLU A 99 -5.28 1.20 -13.14
C GLU A 99 -6.34 0.11 -13.34
N THR A 100 -7.62 0.46 -13.15
CA THR A 100 -8.73 -0.51 -13.23
C THR A 100 -9.26 -0.66 -14.65
N THR A 101 -9.49 0.48 -15.33
CA THR A 101 -10.12 0.54 -16.65
C THR A 101 -9.46 1.64 -17.49
N PRO A 102 -9.16 1.38 -18.77
CA PRO A 102 -8.69 2.44 -19.68
C PRO A 102 -9.68 3.61 -19.73
N GLY A 103 -9.18 4.83 -19.52
CA GLY A 103 -9.98 6.06 -19.54
C GLY A 103 -10.56 6.48 -18.19
N GLU A 104 -10.48 5.64 -17.17
CA GLU A 104 -10.79 6.01 -15.79
C GLU A 104 -9.53 6.54 -15.07
N PRO A 105 -9.68 7.50 -14.14
CA PRO A 105 -8.54 7.97 -13.36
C PRO A 105 -7.94 6.83 -12.52
N PHE A 106 -6.61 6.83 -12.41
CA PHE A 106 -5.91 5.88 -11.55
C PHE A 106 -6.28 6.11 -10.08
N ILE A 107 -6.32 5.02 -9.32
CA ILE A 107 -6.57 5.08 -7.88
C ILE A 107 -5.24 5.08 -7.16
N VAL A 108 -5.00 6.05 -6.29
CA VAL A 108 -3.82 6.07 -5.42
C VAL A 108 -4.16 5.39 -4.10
N GLY A 109 -3.24 4.59 -3.56
CA GLY A 109 -3.42 3.96 -2.26
C GLY A 109 -2.12 3.45 -1.67
N THR A 110 -2.19 3.04 -0.42
CA THR A 110 -1.11 2.32 0.28
C THR A 110 -1.51 0.87 0.46
N ILE A 111 -0.58 -0.05 0.21
CA ILE A 111 -0.79 -1.48 0.47
C ILE A 111 -0.85 -1.70 1.99
N ASN A 112 -1.92 -2.29 2.49
CA ASN A 112 -2.05 -2.65 3.90
C ASN A 112 -1.56 -4.07 4.17
N MET A 113 -1.93 -5.01 3.28
CA MET A 113 -1.57 -6.43 3.39
C MET A 113 -1.92 -7.16 2.11
N PHE A 114 -1.34 -8.34 1.93
CA PHE A 114 -1.69 -9.27 0.87
C PHE A 114 -2.54 -10.42 1.43
N LYS A 115 -3.51 -10.88 0.64
CA LYS A 115 -4.39 -11.99 1.00
C LYS A 115 -4.56 -12.98 -0.15
N PRO A 116 -4.49 -14.29 0.15
CA PRO A 116 -4.90 -15.29 -0.83
C PRO A 116 -6.40 -15.17 -1.09
N THR A 117 -6.82 -15.53 -2.28
CA THR A 117 -8.22 -15.58 -2.70
C THR A 117 -8.66 -17.03 -2.91
N LYS A 118 -9.97 -17.27 -2.97
CA LYS A 118 -10.55 -18.61 -3.18
C LYS A 118 -10.14 -19.29 -4.49
N ARG A 119 -9.62 -18.55 -5.47
CA ARG A 119 -9.21 -19.07 -6.79
C ARG A 119 -7.69 -19.20 -6.94
N GLU A 120 -6.97 -19.35 -5.83
CA GLU A 120 -5.49 -19.43 -5.82
C GLU A 120 -4.80 -18.19 -6.43
N THR A 121 -5.54 -17.06 -6.52
CA THR A 121 -4.97 -15.76 -6.88
C THR A 121 -4.65 -14.98 -5.62
N ILE A 122 -3.75 -14.01 -5.71
CA ILE A 122 -3.44 -13.08 -4.62
C ILE A 122 -4.15 -11.73 -4.85
N SER A 123 -4.65 -11.17 -3.76
CA SER A 123 -5.22 -9.83 -3.68
C SER A 123 -4.44 -8.99 -2.68
N CYS A 124 -4.51 -7.68 -2.82
CA CYS A 124 -3.98 -6.73 -1.87
C CYS A 124 -5.14 -5.91 -1.28
N LYS A 125 -5.08 -5.68 0.02
CA LYS A 125 -5.95 -4.73 0.71
C LYS A 125 -5.25 -3.38 0.71
N LEU A 126 -5.91 -2.34 0.22
CA LEU A 126 -5.36 -0.99 0.12
C LEU A 126 -6.14 -0.02 0.99
N THR A 127 -5.44 0.96 1.56
CA THR A 127 -6.07 2.23 1.96
C THR A 127 -6.07 3.13 0.74
N ARG A 128 -7.26 3.42 0.20
CA ARG A 128 -7.42 4.34 -0.93
C ARG A 128 -7.25 5.78 -0.47
N TYR A 129 -6.61 6.60 -1.29
CA TYR A 129 -6.63 8.05 -1.14
C TYR A 129 -7.47 8.69 -2.24
N TYR A 130 -8.26 9.68 -1.85
CA TYR A 130 -9.01 10.55 -2.76
C TYR A 130 -8.21 11.81 -3.00
N ARG A 131 -8.18 12.26 -4.25
CA ARG A 131 -7.69 13.59 -4.59
C ARG A 131 -8.82 14.61 -4.35
N PRO A 132 -8.54 15.92 -4.26
CA PRO A 132 -9.57 16.92 -4.05
C PRO A 132 -10.69 16.83 -5.09
N GLU A 133 -10.36 16.54 -6.35
CA GLU A 133 -11.34 16.39 -7.43
C GLU A 133 -12.24 15.15 -7.29
N ASP A 134 -11.82 14.15 -6.51
CA ASP A 134 -12.59 12.92 -6.28
C ASP A 134 -13.59 13.09 -5.11
N ILE A 135 -13.56 14.22 -4.39
CA ILE A 135 -14.34 14.48 -3.17
C ILE A 135 -15.50 15.44 -3.50
N PRO A 136 -16.74 15.15 -3.08
CA PRO A 136 -17.85 16.08 -3.21
C PRO A 136 -17.54 17.44 -2.56
N GLU A 137 -17.90 18.53 -3.24
CA GLU A 137 -17.59 19.91 -2.80
C GLU A 137 -18.02 20.20 -1.36
N VAL A 138 -19.18 19.70 -0.95
CA VAL A 138 -19.71 19.85 0.42
C VAL A 138 -18.78 19.19 1.44
N THR A 139 -18.34 17.96 1.17
CA THR A 139 -17.41 17.22 2.04
C THR A 139 -16.05 17.91 2.09
N TYR A 140 -15.54 18.36 0.94
CA TYR A 140 -14.28 19.10 0.88
C TYR A 140 -14.36 20.40 1.69
N SER A 141 -15.45 21.14 1.60
CA SER A 141 -15.66 22.38 2.35
C SER A 141 -15.64 22.16 3.86
N LEU A 142 -16.24 21.07 4.35
CA LEU A 142 -16.21 20.69 5.77
C LEU A 142 -14.79 20.38 6.23
N LEU A 143 -14.01 19.63 5.45
CA LEU A 143 -12.61 19.31 5.76
C LEU A 143 -11.74 20.57 5.83
N ILE A 144 -11.99 21.54 4.95
CA ILE A 144 -11.31 22.84 4.99
C ILE A 144 -11.72 23.65 6.22
N GLN A 145 -12.99 23.62 6.61
CA GLN A 145 -13.47 24.32 7.80
C GLN A 145 -12.83 23.75 9.08
N GLU A 146 -12.82 22.42 9.24
CA GLU A 146 -12.19 21.74 10.37
C GLU A 146 -10.72 22.15 10.52
N ARG A 147 -9.96 22.24 9.42
CA ARG A 147 -8.55 22.69 9.45
C ARG A 147 -8.37 24.14 9.86
N LYS A 148 -9.28 25.02 9.44
CA LYS A 148 -9.28 26.42 9.87
C LYS A 148 -9.50 26.52 11.37
N GLU A 149 -10.38 25.69 11.92
CA GLU A 149 -10.66 25.60 13.35
C GLU A 149 -9.45 25.06 14.13
N HIS A 150 -8.67 24.14 13.53
CA HIS A 150 -7.46 23.57 14.13
C HIS A 150 -6.15 24.34 13.86
N GLY A 151 -6.19 25.46 13.13
CA GLY A 151 -5.01 26.32 12.91
C GLY A 151 -3.98 25.79 11.90
N SER A 152 -4.29 24.75 11.11
CA SER A 152 -3.36 24.13 10.13
C SER A 152 -3.51 24.66 8.69
N PHE A 153 -4.31 25.72 8.51
CA PHE A 153 -4.79 26.13 7.17
C PHE A 153 -3.73 26.83 6.30
N GLU A 154 -2.87 27.67 6.86
CA GLU A 154 -1.93 28.52 6.10
C GLU A 154 -0.83 27.72 5.37
N GLU A 155 -0.38 26.60 5.93
CA GLU A 155 0.71 25.79 5.36
C GLU A 155 0.22 24.83 4.26
N THR A 156 -1.07 24.48 4.27
CA THR A 156 -1.69 23.48 3.39
C THR A 156 -2.01 24.03 1.99
N ASN A 157 -2.21 25.35 1.85
CA ASN A 157 -2.71 25.98 0.62
C ASN A 157 -1.72 25.86 -0.56
N ARG A 158 -0.40 25.84 -0.30
CA ARG A 158 0.63 25.70 -1.35
C ARG A 158 0.62 24.36 -2.08
N HIS A 159 -0.04 23.35 -1.53
CA HIS A 159 -0.05 21.98 -2.06
C HIS A 159 -1.45 21.40 -2.22
N ALA A 160 -2.50 22.23 -2.26
CA ALA A 160 -3.89 21.76 -2.32
C ALA A 160 -4.16 20.79 -3.47
N SER A 161 -3.54 20.97 -4.64
CA SER A 161 -3.67 20.06 -5.80
C SER A 161 -2.92 18.73 -5.68
N ARG A 162 -2.06 18.58 -4.66
CA ARG A 162 -1.30 17.35 -4.36
C ARG A 162 -1.77 16.68 -3.09
N GLU A 163 -2.85 17.20 -2.51
CA GLU A 163 -3.41 16.68 -1.29
C GLU A 163 -4.11 15.35 -1.53
N LEU A 164 -3.99 14.45 -0.56
CA LEU A 164 -4.59 13.12 -0.62
C LEU A 164 -5.34 12.88 0.68
N PHE A 165 -6.58 12.42 0.56
CA PHE A 165 -7.49 12.18 1.67
C PHE A 165 -7.71 10.69 1.84
N SER A 166 -7.35 10.13 2.98
CA SER A 166 -7.52 8.70 3.24
C SER A 166 -9.00 8.32 3.32
N SER A 167 -9.36 7.25 2.62
CA SER A 167 -10.62 6.54 2.84
C SER A 167 -10.59 5.82 4.19
N GLU A 168 -11.70 5.88 4.93
CA GLU A 168 -11.89 5.06 6.15
C GLU A 168 -12.00 3.57 5.82
N PHE A 169 -12.52 3.24 4.63
CA PHE A 169 -12.75 1.88 4.23
C PHE A 169 -11.64 1.37 3.32
N PRO A 170 -10.94 0.30 3.72
CA PRO A 170 -9.96 -0.33 2.87
C PRO A 170 -10.64 -1.13 1.76
N VAL A 171 -10.04 -1.12 0.59
CA VAL A 171 -10.54 -1.74 -0.64
C VAL A 171 -9.63 -2.89 -1.07
N ASN A 172 -10.17 -3.91 -1.74
CA ASN A 172 -9.38 -5.06 -2.17
C ASN A 172 -9.22 -5.02 -3.69
N TYR A 173 -7.97 -5.14 -4.16
CA TYR A 173 -7.65 -5.22 -5.58
C TYR A 173 -6.82 -6.47 -5.88
N SER A 174 -6.97 -7.01 -7.09
CA SER A 174 -6.03 -8.03 -7.57
C SER A 174 -4.64 -7.40 -7.75
N VAL A 175 -3.59 -8.16 -7.45
CA VAL A 175 -2.21 -7.70 -7.67
C VAL A 175 -1.89 -7.43 -9.13
N SER A 176 -2.73 -7.91 -10.06
CA SER A 176 -2.57 -7.68 -11.50
C SER A 176 -2.66 -6.20 -11.89
N PHE A 177 -3.31 -5.39 -11.07
CA PHE A 177 -3.49 -3.95 -11.29
C PHE A 177 -2.46 -3.09 -10.56
N LEU A 178 -1.55 -3.69 -9.77
CA LEU A 178 -0.53 -2.94 -9.06
C LEU A 178 0.49 -2.38 -10.03
N SER A 179 0.77 -1.09 -9.84
CA SER A 179 1.90 -0.41 -10.43
C SER A 179 2.57 0.46 -9.36
N ARG A 180 3.90 0.40 -9.29
CA ARG A 180 4.67 1.10 -8.27
C ARG A 180 4.77 2.59 -8.61
N LEU A 181 4.54 3.45 -7.62
CA LEU A 181 4.95 4.85 -7.72
C LEU A 181 6.46 4.91 -7.44
N SER A 182 7.27 5.04 -8.48
CA SER A 182 8.68 5.39 -8.29
C SER A 182 8.74 6.86 -7.88
N PHE A 183 8.97 7.09 -6.58
CA PHE A 183 9.28 8.39 -5.97
C PHE A 183 8.07 9.34 -5.84
N ILE A 184 7.58 9.52 -4.61
CA ILE A 184 6.87 10.76 -4.29
C ILE A 184 7.49 11.44 -3.07
N PRO A 185 7.91 12.70 -3.18
CA PRO A 185 7.97 13.59 -2.03
C PRO A 185 6.54 14.03 -1.72
N PHE A 186 5.69 13.12 -1.24
CA PHE A 186 4.38 13.51 -0.72
C PHE A 186 4.59 14.03 0.69
N HIS A 187 4.33 15.31 0.90
CA HIS A 187 3.98 15.80 2.23
C HIS A 187 2.59 15.24 2.53
N LEU A 188 2.54 14.03 3.10
CA LEU A 188 1.30 13.42 3.55
C LEU A 188 0.80 14.27 4.73
N SER A 189 -0.04 15.26 4.44
CA SER A 189 -0.86 15.89 5.47
C SER A 189 -1.89 14.83 5.87
N LEU A 190 -1.49 13.92 6.76
CA LEU A 190 -2.43 13.09 7.48
C LEU A 190 -3.31 14.05 8.26
N ALA A 191 -4.48 14.36 7.73
CA ALA A 191 -5.61 14.77 8.54
C ALA A 191 -5.96 13.56 9.40
N LEU A 192 -5.21 13.38 10.49
CA LEU A 192 -5.55 12.43 11.54
C LEU A 192 -6.86 12.93 12.14
N GLY A 193 -7.97 12.42 11.61
CA GLY A 193 -9.21 12.28 12.35
C GLY A 193 -8.87 11.48 13.59
N SER A 194 -8.54 12.20 14.66
CA SER A 194 -8.24 11.62 15.95
C SER A 194 -9.50 10.92 16.38
N ASN A 195 -9.51 9.59 16.28
CA ASN A 195 -10.54 8.75 16.86
C ASN A 195 -10.44 9.00 18.37
N VAL A 196 -11.28 9.91 18.86
CA VAL A 196 -11.50 10.15 20.28
C VAL A 196 -11.98 8.83 20.85
N LYS A 197 -11.04 8.07 21.41
CA LYS A 197 -11.35 6.94 22.29
C LYS A 197 -12.08 7.53 23.48
N ASN A 198 -13.41 7.45 23.43
CA ASN A 198 -14.26 7.73 24.57
C ASN A 198 -13.79 6.87 25.75
N LYS A 199 -13.50 7.56 26.85
CA LYS A 199 -13.25 7.02 28.17
C LYS A 199 -14.53 7.11 28.99
#